data_AF-A0A090GM91-F1
#
_entry.id   AF-A0A090GM91-F1
#
_cell.length_a   1.000
_cell.length_b   1.000
_cell.length_c   1.000
_cell.angle_alpha   90.00
_cell.angle_beta   90.00
_cell.angle_gamma   90.00
#
_symmetry.space_group_name_H-M   'P 1'
#
loop_
_entity.id
_entity.type
_entity.pdbx_description
1 polymer ?
#
loop_
_entity_poly.entity_id
_entity_poly.type
_entity_poly.pdbx_seq_one_letter_code
_entity_poly.pdbx_strand_id
1 'polypeptide(L)'
;MSDIGLEFLPNPGGDAEGLSDAGIEWFRDKPFAAVARETAQNSRDARLDPNAPVRVTFDVVTLKANEFPSIESYRDAAGRCLAKAKKTQNEKNLGFFTQAVKALTAPTITVLRISDFNTKGVRGPCEEGKPFHTLAKAEGESTKDDINAGGSFGIGKSAVFALSDIQTAFFSTRYTDDTGKDQVLCMGKTQFISHTGADGQEKRRKGYWGKKEGYMPLDDAADIPAWLLRDTQGTSIHSVCMRANATDWRYEMTAAVLINFFVAIERGEMEFEIDGGSIKINRGTLQSLFGDTKVNKAVDELNARSAFDAARILHTCLIDEKTTTVTLDVKDLGKVHLRVLLRDGLGYKVGIIRNGMYITNNLSNFGEDFARFPLYADFAAIIEPATATEGEWFKRLENPRHDNLSAERITDPALRAQGQRAFDRLARQIRQALRDLAKSEPSSSMELDELNDFFASDEARTDDDNGPETDPRSLKPTPVKPAAPRPRRKVANPDGEEDDKPGDQTGGGGGGGGDDTGEDPGKTPIRRKVSEPVVLQKERNILPDSTQKKKRRLLFTAPVEGRLVVSVEATGLSTPEQLAIVAADDGVVSDGAVEISCTRGQRVAIDVEFDTAYAGPIELSAYRKNEPEKDAAA
;
A
#
# COMPACT_ATOMS: atom_id res chain seq x y z
N MET A 1 -4.98 51.17 1.97
CA MET A 1 -4.03 50.04 1.99
C MET A 1 -4.62 48.98 2.89
N SER A 2 -4.78 47.76 2.38
CA SER A 2 -5.27 46.63 3.17
C SER A 2 -4.30 46.33 4.30
N ASP A 3 -4.78 46.05 5.52
CA ASP A 3 -3.92 45.58 6.61
C ASP A 3 -3.56 44.11 6.35
N ILE A 4 -2.28 43.85 6.04
CA ILE A 4 -1.76 42.54 5.67
C ILE A 4 -1.02 41.92 6.85
N GLY A 5 -1.34 40.68 7.19
CA GLY A 5 -0.56 39.92 8.17
C GLY A 5 -1.20 38.60 8.57
N LEU A 6 -0.58 37.95 9.56
CA LEU A 6 -1.11 36.76 10.20
C LEU A 6 -2.16 37.16 11.25
N GLU A 7 -3.37 36.62 11.15
CA GLU A 7 -4.43 36.74 12.17
C GLU A 7 -5.01 35.36 12.50
N PHE A 8 -5.19 35.07 13.79
CA PHE A 8 -5.86 33.86 14.26
C PHE A 8 -7.36 34.09 14.43
N LEU A 9 -8.17 33.06 14.18
CA LEU A 9 -9.63 33.16 14.34
C LEU A 9 -9.99 33.43 15.81
N PRO A 10 -11.02 34.26 16.10
CA PRO A 10 -11.47 34.49 17.47
C PRO A 10 -12.07 33.24 18.08
N ASN A 11 -11.85 33.04 19.37
CA ASN A 11 -12.39 31.92 20.14
C ASN A 11 -13.26 32.42 21.31
N PRO A 12 -14.41 33.08 21.04
CA PRO A 12 -15.26 33.64 22.10
C PRO A 12 -15.84 32.56 23.03
N GLY A 13 -15.90 31.30 22.57
CA GLY A 13 -16.34 30.16 23.37
C GLY A 13 -15.26 29.56 24.28
N GLY A 14 -13.99 29.93 24.09
CA GLY A 14 -12.89 29.37 24.87
C GLY A 14 -12.61 27.88 24.61
N ASP A 15 -12.98 27.38 23.42
CA ASP A 15 -12.81 25.97 23.07
C ASP A 15 -11.32 25.57 23.10
N ALA A 16 -11.02 24.42 23.71
CA ALA A 16 -9.66 23.89 23.77
C ALA A 16 -9.34 23.07 22.50
N GLU A 17 -8.54 23.65 21.61
CA GLU A 17 -8.06 22.99 20.40
C GLU A 17 -6.56 22.65 20.50
N GLY A 18 -6.17 21.43 20.11
CA GLY A 18 -4.81 20.90 20.17
C GLY A 18 -4.19 20.54 18.80
N LEU A 19 -2.97 20.00 18.83
CA LEU A 19 -2.19 19.60 17.64
C LEU A 19 -2.64 18.29 16.97
N SER A 20 -3.54 17.54 17.61
CA SER A 20 -4.01 16.23 17.13
C SER A 20 -5.05 16.40 16.00
N ASP A 21 -4.64 16.98 14.88
CA ASP A 21 -5.40 16.90 13.65
C ASP A 21 -5.15 15.53 13.02
N ALA A 22 -6.20 14.71 12.91
CA ALA A 22 -6.09 13.35 12.39
C ALA A 22 -5.35 13.34 11.05
N GLY A 23 -5.69 14.26 10.14
CA GLY A 23 -5.07 14.37 8.82
C GLY A 23 -3.56 14.56 8.88
N ILE A 24 -3.05 15.40 9.80
CA ILE A 24 -1.60 15.66 9.92
C ILE A 24 -0.89 14.45 10.53
N GLU A 25 -1.45 13.85 11.58
CA GLU A 25 -0.85 12.67 12.24
C GLU A 25 -0.65 11.52 11.27
N TRP A 26 -1.63 11.28 10.38
CA TRP A 26 -1.57 10.21 9.39
C TRP A 26 -0.42 10.35 8.37
N PHE A 27 0.14 11.54 8.16
CA PHE A 27 1.24 11.79 7.20
C PHE A 27 2.61 11.92 7.86
N ARG A 28 2.71 11.89 9.19
CA ARG A 28 3.97 12.16 9.90
C ARG A 28 5.06 11.11 9.67
N ASP A 29 4.69 9.89 9.33
CA ASP A 29 5.62 8.78 9.13
C ASP A 29 6.48 8.94 7.87
N LYS A 30 5.87 9.42 6.76
CA LYS A 30 6.54 9.60 5.45
C LYS A 30 6.05 10.88 4.75
N PRO A 31 6.35 12.06 5.32
CA PRO A 31 5.70 13.30 4.93
C PRO A 31 6.14 13.79 3.54
N PHE A 32 7.38 13.53 3.10
CA PHE A 32 7.81 13.94 1.76
C PHE A 32 7.17 13.08 0.68
N ALA A 33 7.12 11.76 0.90
CA ALA A 33 6.42 10.85 -0.01
C ALA A 33 4.92 11.18 -0.13
N ALA A 34 4.27 11.50 0.99
CA ALA A 34 2.88 11.93 1.01
C ALA A 34 2.68 13.24 0.22
N VAL A 35 3.47 14.28 0.49
CA VAL A 35 3.37 15.55 -0.23
C VAL A 35 3.63 15.38 -1.71
N ALA A 36 4.64 14.60 -2.10
CA ALA A 36 4.93 14.32 -3.51
C ALA A 36 3.73 13.65 -4.20
N ARG A 37 3.13 12.63 -3.56
CA ARG A 37 1.95 11.93 -4.09
C ARG A 37 0.75 12.87 -4.25
N GLU A 38 0.37 13.56 -3.18
CA GLU A 38 -0.83 14.41 -3.13
C GLU A 38 -0.73 15.61 -4.08
N THR A 39 0.42 16.30 -4.10
CA THR A 39 0.58 17.48 -4.97
C THR A 39 0.68 17.10 -6.44
N ALA A 40 1.34 15.99 -6.77
CA ALA A 40 1.42 15.48 -8.14
C ALA A 40 0.04 15.06 -8.68
N GLN A 41 -0.76 14.38 -7.85
CA GLN A 41 -2.13 14.03 -8.23
C GLN A 41 -2.99 15.27 -8.49
N ASN A 42 -2.99 16.24 -7.57
CA ASN A 42 -3.74 17.49 -7.74
C ASN A 42 -3.31 18.23 -9.02
N SER A 43 -2.01 18.25 -9.31
CA SER A 43 -1.46 18.84 -10.54
C SER A 43 -1.94 18.10 -11.79
N ARG A 44 -1.92 16.76 -11.75
CA ARG A 44 -2.34 15.90 -12.86
C ARG A 44 -3.82 16.09 -13.19
N ASP A 45 -4.65 16.13 -12.15
CA ASP A 45 -6.09 16.33 -12.27
C ASP A 45 -6.45 17.76 -12.74
N ALA A 46 -5.54 18.73 -12.57
CA ALA A 46 -5.70 20.13 -12.98
C ALA A 46 -5.07 20.47 -14.34
N ARG A 47 -4.67 19.46 -15.15
CA ARG A 47 -4.00 19.66 -16.45
C ARG A 47 -4.75 20.65 -17.35
N LEU A 48 -4.00 21.56 -17.96
CA LEU A 48 -4.52 22.57 -18.90
C LEU A 48 -4.47 22.08 -20.34
N ASP A 49 -3.26 21.90 -20.89
CA ASP A 49 -3.08 21.41 -22.25
C ASP A 49 -2.87 19.88 -22.26
N PRO A 50 -3.77 19.10 -22.89
CA PRO A 50 -3.63 17.66 -23.02
C PRO A 50 -2.46 17.22 -23.92
N ASN A 51 -1.85 18.12 -24.69
CA ASN A 51 -0.75 17.81 -25.61
C ASN A 51 0.64 18.06 -25.00
N ALA A 52 0.71 18.73 -23.85
CA ALA A 52 1.96 18.98 -23.13
C ALA A 52 1.95 18.28 -21.76
N PRO A 53 3.10 17.81 -21.23
CA PRO A 53 3.15 17.21 -19.91
C PRO A 53 2.76 18.21 -18.83
N VAL A 54 2.19 17.71 -17.72
CA VAL A 54 2.15 18.49 -16.47
C VAL A 54 3.54 18.41 -15.85
N ARG A 55 4.18 19.56 -15.65
CA ARG A 55 5.48 19.61 -14.97
C ARG A 55 5.28 20.01 -13.51
N VAL A 56 5.89 19.26 -12.59
CA VAL A 56 5.88 19.57 -11.15
C VAL A 56 7.31 19.71 -10.64
N THR A 57 7.62 20.82 -9.98
CA THR A 57 8.94 21.04 -9.39
C THR A 57 8.88 20.97 -7.87
N PHE A 58 9.90 20.38 -7.26
CA PHE A 58 10.12 20.37 -5.82
C PHE A 58 11.45 21.06 -5.52
N ASP A 59 11.40 22.26 -4.93
CA ASP A 59 12.58 23.09 -4.70
C ASP A 59 12.67 23.51 -3.24
N VAL A 60 13.89 23.52 -2.68
CA VAL A 60 14.13 24.10 -1.36
C VAL A 60 14.62 25.54 -1.53
N VAL A 61 13.89 26.48 -0.94
CA VAL A 61 14.23 27.89 -0.88
C VAL A 61 14.67 28.24 0.53
N THR A 62 15.79 28.94 0.67
CA THR A 62 16.25 29.46 1.96
C THR A 62 16.05 30.98 1.99
N LEU A 63 15.24 31.44 2.92
CA LEU A 63 14.94 32.86 3.13
C LEU A 63 15.71 33.36 4.35
N LYS A 64 16.11 34.64 4.36
CA LYS A 64 16.47 35.27 5.63
C LYS A 64 15.20 35.44 6.48
N ALA A 65 15.31 35.34 7.79
CA ALA A 65 14.15 35.43 8.66
C ALA A 65 13.36 36.74 8.52
N ASN A 66 14.02 37.85 8.16
CA ASN A 66 13.38 39.15 7.93
C ASN A 66 12.69 39.28 6.56
N GLU A 67 12.91 38.35 5.63
CA GLU A 67 12.20 38.28 4.34
C GLU A 67 10.89 37.48 4.46
N PHE A 68 10.71 36.74 5.56
CA PHE A 68 9.49 36.00 5.84
C PHE A 68 8.40 36.94 6.37
N PRO A 69 7.21 36.97 5.75
CA PRO A 69 6.20 37.95 6.07
C PRO A 69 5.61 37.70 7.47
N SER A 70 5.42 38.78 8.22
CA SER A 70 4.87 38.75 9.59
C SER A 70 5.63 37.84 10.56
N ILE A 71 6.95 37.64 10.37
CA ILE A 71 7.77 36.75 11.21
C ILE A 71 7.60 36.99 12.72
N GLU A 72 7.48 38.25 13.15
CA GLU A 72 7.26 38.59 14.56
C GLU A 72 5.91 38.09 15.09
N SER A 73 4.84 38.15 14.28
CA SER A 73 3.53 37.59 14.64
C SER A 73 3.59 36.08 14.82
N TYR A 74 4.33 35.39 13.96
CA TYR A 74 4.56 33.94 14.09
C TYR A 74 5.36 33.60 15.36
N ARG A 75 6.42 34.37 15.65
CA ARG A 75 7.25 34.20 16.86
C ARG A 75 6.44 34.42 18.14
N ASP A 76 5.66 35.49 18.20
CA ASP A 76 4.79 35.81 19.34
C ASP A 76 3.74 34.71 19.56
N ALA A 77 3.03 34.30 18.51
CA ALA A 77 2.01 33.24 18.61
C ALA A 77 2.61 31.89 19.05
N ALA A 78 3.75 31.48 18.47
CA ALA A 78 4.44 30.25 18.86
C ALA A 78 4.95 30.33 20.31
N GLY A 79 5.47 31.49 20.74
CA GLY A 79 5.91 31.74 22.11
C GLY A 79 4.77 31.63 23.12
N ARG A 80 3.58 32.17 22.80
CA ARG A 80 2.37 32.05 23.63
C ARG A 80 1.89 30.61 23.72
N CYS A 81 1.89 29.89 22.60
CA CYS A 81 1.53 28.47 22.59
C CYS A 81 2.53 27.63 23.43
N LEU A 82 3.83 27.94 23.36
CA LEU A 82 4.85 27.31 24.21
C LEU A 82 4.62 27.60 25.69
N ALA A 83 4.29 28.85 26.05
CA ALA A 83 3.98 29.22 27.43
C ALA A 83 2.74 28.47 27.95
N LYS A 84 1.69 28.36 27.12
CA LYS A 84 0.51 27.55 27.44
C LYS A 84 0.87 26.08 27.64
N ALA A 85 1.66 25.49 26.73
CA ALA A 85 2.09 24.09 26.81
C ALA A 85 2.89 23.80 28.10
N LYS A 86 3.76 24.71 28.53
CA LYS A 86 4.48 24.63 29.80
C LYS A 86 3.53 24.67 31.00
N LYS A 87 2.54 25.58 30.99
CA LYS A 87 1.54 25.72 32.06
C LYS A 87 0.66 24.47 32.19
N THR A 88 0.27 23.86 31.07
CA THR A 88 -0.59 22.67 31.06
C THR A 88 0.16 21.35 31.14
N GLN A 89 1.50 21.37 31.21
CA GLN A 89 2.37 20.18 31.23
C GLN A 89 2.06 19.17 30.11
N ASN A 90 1.68 19.66 28.92
CA ASN A 90 1.40 18.78 27.78
C ASN A 90 2.69 18.50 26.99
N GLU A 91 3.26 17.31 27.17
CA GLU A 91 4.57 16.94 26.58
C GLU A 91 4.62 17.06 25.05
N LYS A 92 3.55 16.62 24.36
CA LYS A 92 3.45 16.70 22.89
C LYS A 92 3.49 18.14 22.40
N ASN A 93 2.69 19.02 23.01
CA ASN A 93 2.67 20.45 22.68
C ASN A 93 4.00 21.11 23.06
N LEU A 94 4.61 20.73 24.19
CA LEU A 94 5.88 21.28 24.64
C LEU A 94 7.00 20.98 23.63
N GLY A 95 7.12 19.72 23.19
CA GLY A 95 8.10 19.32 22.19
C GLY A 95 7.91 20.05 20.86
N PHE A 96 6.67 20.08 20.35
CA PHE A 96 6.34 20.78 19.11
C PHE A 96 6.66 22.28 19.17
N PHE A 97 6.14 23.00 20.16
CA PHE A 97 6.34 24.46 20.21
C PHE A 97 7.76 24.87 20.59
N THR A 98 8.53 24.01 21.27
CA THR A 98 9.97 24.24 21.46
C THR A 98 10.70 24.22 20.12
N GLN A 99 10.41 23.22 19.27
CA GLN A 99 10.97 23.16 17.92
C GLN A 99 10.45 24.31 17.03
N ALA A 100 9.17 24.64 17.09
CA ALA A 100 8.57 25.73 16.33
C ALA A 100 9.24 27.09 16.65
N VAL A 101 9.42 27.41 17.94
CA VAL A 101 10.12 28.64 18.37
C VAL A 101 11.58 28.63 17.91
N LYS A 102 12.27 27.49 18.00
CA LYS A 102 13.64 27.36 17.49
C LYS A 102 13.71 27.59 15.97
N ALA A 103 12.79 27.02 15.21
CA ALA A 103 12.73 27.18 13.75
C ALA A 103 12.44 28.64 13.34
N LEU A 104 11.53 29.32 14.06
CA LEU A 104 11.18 30.72 13.78
C LEU A 104 12.25 31.73 14.23
N THR A 105 13.09 31.39 15.21
CA THR A 105 14.18 32.27 15.69
C THR A 105 15.50 32.05 14.97
N ALA A 106 15.61 31.02 14.13
CA ALA A 106 16.76 30.80 13.27
C ALA A 106 17.00 32.01 12.33
N PRO A 107 18.26 32.29 11.95
CA PRO A 107 18.58 33.41 11.05
C PRO A 107 17.99 33.23 9.64
N THR A 108 17.69 31.99 9.26
CA THR A 108 17.12 31.63 7.97
C THR A 108 15.95 30.67 8.12
N ILE A 109 15.01 30.74 7.19
CA ILE A 109 13.83 29.87 7.11
C ILE A 109 13.92 29.04 5.84
N THR A 110 13.96 27.72 6.02
CA THR A 110 13.94 26.75 4.93
C THR A 110 12.50 26.47 4.52
N VAL A 111 12.19 26.60 3.24
CA VAL A 111 10.86 26.41 2.66
C VAL A 111 10.95 25.39 1.56
N LEU A 112 10.12 24.34 1.62
CA LEU A 112 9.90 23.47 0.47
C LEU A 112 8.80 24.10 -0.40
N ARG A 113 9.17 24.46 -1.63
CA ARG A 113 8.26 24.98 -2.65
C ARG A 113 7.95 23.87 -3.64
N ILE A 114 6.68 23.50 -3.75
CA ILE A 114 6.14 22.66 -4.81
C ILE A 114 5.46 23.56 -5.82
N SER A 115 5.81 23.49 -7.10
CA SER A 115 5.17 24.30 -8.14
C SER A 115 4.72 23.45 -9.31
N ASP A 116 3.47 23.61 -9.73
CA ASP A 116 2.94 22.98 -10.93
C ASP A 116 2.98 23.93 -12.13
N PHE A 117 3.01 23.35 -13.34
CA PHE A 117 3.01 24.04 -14.62
C PHE A 117 2.15 23.26 -15.62
N ASN A 118 1.63 23.96 -16.62
CA ASN A 118 0.61 23.42 -17.54
C ASN A 118 -0.64 22.91 -16.81
N THR A 119 -1.07 23.67 -15.79
CA THR A 119 -2.30 23.43 -15.05
C THR A 119 -3.24 24.63 -15.18
N LYS A 120 -4.51 24.45 -14.83
CA LYS A 120 -5.52 25.52 -14.82
C LYS A 120 -5.27 26.56 -13.71
N GLY A 121 -4.37 26.28 -12.77
CA GLY A 121 -4.30 26.98 -11.49
C GLY A 121 -5.52 26.70 -10.61
N VAL A 122 -5.41 26.96 -9.31
CA VAL A 122 -6.54 26.83 -8.39
C VAL A 122 -7.37 28.11 -8.45
N ARG A 123 -8.51 28.03 -9.13
CA ARG A 123 -9.35 29.19 -9.42
C ARG A 123 -10.01 29.78 -8.17
N GLY A 124 -10.04 31.10 -8.12
CA GLY A 124 -10.80 31.87 -7.14
C GLY A 124 -12.27 32.07 -7.54
N PRO A 125 -13.00 32.96 -6.84
CA PRO A 125 -12.57 33.69 -5.62
C PRO A 125 -12.41 32.78 -4.40
N CYS A 126 -11.98 33.33 -3.26
CA CYS A 126 -11.91 32.60 -1.98
C CYS A 126 -13.27 32.61 -1.26
N GLU A 127 -14.26 31.97 -1.89
CA GLU A 127 -15.64 31.84 -1.40
C GLU A 127 -16.00 30.35 -1.25
N GLU A 128 -16.87 30.02 -0.29
CA GLU A 128 -17.33 28.65 -0.06
C GLU A 128 -17.85 28.01 -1.36
N GLY A 129 -17.48 26.75 -1.60
CA GLY A 129 -17.77 26.06 -2.86
C GLY A 129 -16.75 26.32 -3.99
N LYS A 130 -15.87 27.33 -3.88
CA LYS A 130 -14.86 27.62 -4.92
C LYS A 130 -13.52 26.91 -4.65
N PRO A 131 -12.76 26.53 -5.71
CA PRO A 131 -11.54 25.72 -5.56
C PRO A 131 -10.50 26.33 -4.61
N PHE A 132 -10.25 27.64 -4.69
CA PHE A 132 -9.27 28.29 -3.80
C PHE A 132 -9.70 28.27 -2.34
N HIS A 133 -10.99 28.47 -2.06
CA HIS A 133 -11.51 28.33 -0.70
C HIS A 133 -11.36 26.90 -0.18
N THR A 134 -11.63 25.89 -1.02
CA THR A 134 -11.44 24.49 -0.65
C THR A 134 -9.97 24.19 -0.30
N LEU A 135 -9.05 24.65 -1.16
CA LEU A 135 -7.61 24.51 -0.92
C LEU A 135 -7.16 25.27 0.33
N ALA A 136 -7.58 26.51 0.54
CA ALA A 136 -7.03 27.37 1.60
C ALA A 136 -7.78 27.22 2.93
N LYS A 137 -9.11 27.22 2.93
CA LYS A 137 -9.95 27.34 4.14
C LYS A 137 -10.71 26.09 4.54
N ALA A 138 -11.21 25.30 3.57
CA ALA A 138 -12.02 24.12 3.90
C ALA A 138 -11.25 23.04 4.67
N GLU A 139 -11.99 22.29 5.49
CA GLU A 139 -11.57 21.10 6.23
C GLU A 139 -12.66 20.04 6.11
N GLY A 140 -12.29 18.81 5.75
CA GLY A 140 -13.25 17.70 5.62
C GLY A 140 -14.22 17.80 4.43
N GLU A 141 -14.23 18.91 3.69
CA GLU A 141 -15.07 19.09 2.51
C GLU A 141 -14.28 18.93 1.20
N SER A 142 -14.78 18.04 0.36
CA SER A 142 -14.49 18.02 -1.08
C SER A 142 -15.62 18.77 -1.79
N THR A 143 -15.30 19.81 -2.55
CA THR A 143 -16.29 20.51 -3.37
C THR A 143 -16.92 19.56 -4.39
N LYS A 144 -18.26 19.58 -4.46
CA LYS A 144 -19.07 18.80 -5.42
C LYS A 144 -19.20 19.48 -6.79
N ASP A 145 -18.64 20.67 -6.95
CA ASP A 145 -18.76 21.44 -8.17
C ASP A 145 -17.70 20.99 -9.18
N ASP A 146 -18.22 20.22 -10.14
CA ASP A 146 -17.56 19.49 -11.20
C ASP A 146 -16.98 18.13 -10.77
N ILE A 147 -17.67 17.06 -11.15
CA ILE A 147 -17.18 15.68 -11.01
C ILE A 147 -15.82 15.52 -11.73
N ASN A 148 -15.54 16.38 -12.73
CA ASN A 148 -14.27 16.51 -13.44
C ASN A 148 -13.22 17.40 -12.76
N ALA A 149 -13.56 18.21 -11.74
CA ALA A 149 -12.55 18.88 -10.90
C ALA A 149 -11.96 17.82 -9.94
N GLY A 150 -10.81 17.28 -10.31
CA GLY A 150 -10.29 16.00 -9.83
C GLY A 150 -9.80 15.91 -8.39
N GLY A 151 -9.71 17.01 -7.63
CA GLY A 151 -9.12 17.00 -6.29
C GLY A 151 -10.13 16.83 -5.15
N SER A 152 -10.03 15.74 -4.38
CA SER A 152 -10.51 15.73 -2.99
C SER A 152 -9.51 16.51 -2.12
N PHE A 153 -9.57 17.84 -2.18
CA PHE A 153 -8.67 18.75 -1.44
C PHE A 153 -8.66 18.56 0.09
N GLY A 154 -9.57 17.75 0.64
CA GLY A 154 -9.85 17.70 2.07
C GLY A 154 -8.84 16.96 2.95
N ILE A 155 -8.11 15.96 2.45
CA ILE A 155 -7.23 15.12 3.29
C ILE A 155 -5.76 15.25 2.89
N GLY A 156 -5.42 15.20 1.60
CA GLY A 156 -4.05 15.41 1.11
C GLY A 156 -3.42 16.76 1.45
N LYS A 157 -4.25 17.79 1.68
CA LYS A 157 -3.84 19.13 2.14
C LYS A 157 -3.07 19.09 3.46
N SER A 158 -3.34 18.11 4.34
CA SER A 158 -2.65 18.04 5.62
C SER A 158 -1.18 17.60 5.50
N ALA A 159 -0.79 16.97 4.39
CA ALA A 159 0.58 16.52 4.17
C ALA A 159 1.57 17.70 4.16
N VAL A 160 1.18 18.86 3.60
CA VAL A 160 2.07 20.04 3.55
C VAL A 160 2.30 20.67 4.91
N PHE A 161 1.37 20.52 5.85
CA PHE A 161 1.56 20.91 7.25
C PHE A 161 2.40 19.89 8.02
N ALA A 162 2.33 18.60 7.68
CA ALA A 162 3.16 17.55 8.28
C ALA A 162 4.66 17.69 7.96
N LEU A 163 5.01 18.39 6.86
CA LEU A 163 6.38 18.77 6.52
C LEU A 163 6.89 20.03 7.22
N SER A 164 6.01 20.79 7.88
CA SER A 164 6.33 22.06 8.51
C SER A 164 6.50 21.89 10.02
N ASP A 165 7.66 22.29 10.56
CA ASP A 165 7.90 22.33 12.01
C ASP A 165 7.01 23.36 12.74
N ILE A 166 6.27 24.17 11.98
CA ILE A 166 5.31 25.16 12.48
C ILE A 166 3.90 24.94 11.92
N GLN A 167 3.60 23.79 11.30
CA GLN A 167 2.32 23.48 10.65
C GLN A 167 1.77 24.66 9.82
N THR A 168 2.64 25.27 9.00
CA THR A 168 2.30 26.42 8.16
C THR A 168 2.63 26.14 6.70
N ALA A 169 1.68 26.44 5.83
CA ALA A 169 1.88 26.42 4.40
C ALA A 169 1.29 27.67 3.73
N PHE A 170 1.94 28.15 2.67
CA PHE A 170 1.41 29.21 1.81
C PHE A 170 0.98 28.64 0.46
N PHE A 171 -0.20 29.03 0.02
CA PHE A 171 -0.77 28.69 -1.27
C PHE A 171 -0.73 29.94 -2.13
N SER A 172 -0.14 29.83 -3.33
CA SER A 172 -0.08 30.90 -4.31
C SER A 172 -0.49 30.35 -5.66
N THR A 173 -1.39 31.03 -6.35
CA THR A 173 -1.87 30.60 -7.66
C THR A 173 -1.99 31.79 -8.59
N ARG A 174 -1.73 31.52 -9.87
CA ARG A 174 -1.99 32.43 -10.98
C ARG A 174 -2.85 31.68 -11.98
N TYR A 175 -3.96 32.26 -12.41
CA TYR A 175 -4.89 31.61 -13.31
C TYR A 175 -5.58 32.61 -14.22
N THR A 176 -6.00 32.12 -15.39
CA THR A 176 -6.89 32.87 -16.27
C THR A 176 -8.34 32.57 -15.90
N ASP A 177 -9.10 33.60 -15.54
CA ASP A 177 -10.53 33.47 -15.24
C ASP A 177 -11.37 33.24 -16.51
N ASP A 178 -12.67 33.02 -16.33
CA ASP A 178 -13.58 32.73 -17.45
C ASP A 178 -13.79 33.93 -18.39
N THR A 179 -13.37 35.14 -17.98
CA THR A 179 -13.37 36.34 -18.82
C THR A 179 -12.06 36.54 -19.58
N GLY A 180 -11.09 35.65 -19.39
CA GLY A 180 -9.77 35.75 -20.02
C GLY A 180 -8.80 36.66 -19.29
N LYS A 181 -9.13 37.12 -18.07
CA LYS A 181 -8.23 37.98 -17.28
C LYS A 181 -7.30 37.14 -16.40
N ASP A 182 -6.06 37.60 -16.32
CA ASP A 182 -5.05 37.04 -15.43
C ASP A 182 -5.35 37.47 -13.98
N GLN A 183 -5.36 36.48 -13.08
CA GLN A 183 -5.69 36.65 -11.67
C GLN A 183 -4.59 36.00 -10.83
N VAL A 184 -4.32 36.57 -9.66
CA VAL A 184 -3.43 35.98 -8.65
C VAL A 184 -4.16 35.85 -7.32
N LEU A 185 -3.88 34.79 -6.56
CA LEU A 185 -4.33 34.65 -5.18
C LEU A 185 -3.21 34.06 -4.32
N CYS A 186 -2.95 34.66 -3.17
CA CYS A 186 -1.98 34.16 -2.21
C CYS A 186 -2.49 34.20 -0.76
N MET A 187 -2.35 33.10 -0.03
CA MET A 187 -2.74 32.99 1.39
C MET A 187 -1.86 32.00 2.14
N GLY A 188 -1.48 32.34 3.37
CA GLY A 188 -0.90 31.40 4.33
C GLY A 188 -1.95 30.79 5.25
N LYS A 189 -1.81 29.52 5.61
CA LYS A 189 -2.58 28.85 6.67
C LYS A 189 -1.64 28.29 7.71
N THR A 190 -1.98 28.49 8.98
CA THR A 190 -1.25 27.97 10.15
C THR A 190 -2.20 27.23 11.08
N GLN A 191 -1.75 26.09 11.60
CA GLN A 191 -2.48 25.29 12.59
C GLN A 191 -1.63 25.13 13.85
N PHE A 192 -1.90 25.93 14.89
CA PHE A 192 -1.26 25.84 16.20
C PHE A 192 -2.18 25.13 17.21
N ILE A 193 -2.31 25.69 18.41
CA ILE A 193 -3.29 25.32 19.41
C ILE A 193 -4.11 26.56 19.74
N SER A 194 -5.28 26.37 20.34
CA SER A 194 -5.99 27.48 20.99
C SER A 194 -5.06 28.19 21.97
N HIS A 195 -5.04 29.52 21.99
CA HIS A 195 -4.14 30.30 22.85
C HIS A 195 -4.67 31.71 23.08
N THR A 196 -4.22 32.37 24.14
CA THR A 196 -4.52 33.77 24.41
C THR A 196 -3.62 34.66 23.55
N GLY A 197 -4.21 35.53 22.73
CA GLY A 197 -3.51 36.48 21.86
C GLY A 197 -2.81 37.62 22.60
N ALA A 198 -2.09 38.47 21.86
CA ALA A 198 -1.45 39.67 22.41
C ALA A 198 -2.45 40.72 22.91
N ASP A 199 -3.66 40.72 22.34
CA ASP A 199 -4.82 41.51 22.73
C ASP A 199 -5.52 40.98 24.00
N GLY A 200 -5.03 39.88 24.58
CA GLY A 200 -5.66 39.21 25.72
C GLY A 200 -6.92 38.41 25.37
N GLN A 201 -7.30 38.34 24.09
CA GLN A 201 -8.47 37.57 23.63
C GLN A 201 -8.09 36.11 23.37
N GLU A 202 -9.03 35.19 23.59
CA GLU A 202 -8.83 33.80 23.21
C GLU A 202 -8.89 33.65 21.68
N LYS A 203 -7.90 32.94 21.13
CA LYS A 203 -7.74 32.65 19.71
C LYS A 203 -7.82 31.15 19.48
N ARG A 204 -8.40 30.76 18.35
CA ARG A 204 -8.49 29.36 17.90
C ARG A 204 -7.14 28.89 17.36
N ARG A 205 -7.02 27.59 17.09
CA ARG A 205 -5.80 27.01 16.52
C ARG A 205 -5.45 27.50 15.11
N LYS A 206 -6.45 27.96 14.34
CA LYS A 206 -6.30 28.32 12.92
C LYS A 206 -5.94 29.79 12.77
N GLY A 207 -4.88 30.05 12.01
CA GLY A 207 -4.50 31.39 11.58
C GLY A 207 -4.35 31.48 10.07
N TYR A 208 -4.61 32.67 9.53
CA TYR A 208 -4.46 32.97 8.11
C TYR A 208 -3.55 34.17 7.91
N TRP A 209 -2.61 34.04 6.99
CA TRP A 209 -1.82 35.17 6.50
C TRP A 209 -2.40 35.67 5.18
N GLY A 210 -2.67 36.97 5.11
CA GLY A 210 -3.29 37.64 3.96
C GLY A 210 -3.85 38.99 4.38
N LYS A 211 -4.97 39.41 3.78
CA LYS A 211 -5.77 40.54 4.28
C LYS A 211 -6.41 40.12 5.60
N LYS A 212 -6.11 40.85 6.69
CA LYS A 212 -6.66 40.50 8.01
C LYS A 212 -8.18 40.63 8.04
N GLU A 213 -8.71 41.65 7.38
CA GLU A 213 -10.16 41.81 7.21
C GLU A 213 -10.75 40.61 6.45
N GLY A 214 -11.71 39.93 7.07
CA GLY A 214 -12.37 38.75 6.50
C GLY A 214 -11.47 37.53 6.32
N TYR A 215 -10.21 37.56 6.80
CA TYR A 215 -9.23 36.50 6.59
C TYR A 215 -9.07 36.16 5.10
N MET A 216 -8.89 37.16 4.23
CA MET A 216 -8.93 36.99 2.77
C MET A 216 -7.54 36.86 2.14
N PRO A 217 -7.40 36.17 0.99
CA PRO A 217 -6.12 36.13 0.29
C PRO A 217 -5.73 37.51 -0.23
N LEU A 218 -4.44 37.68 -0.52
CA LEU A 218 -3.97 38.76 -1.37
C LEU A 218 -4.33 38.43 -2.82
N ASP A 219 -4.84 39.42 -3.55
CA ASP A 219 -5.29 39.34 -4.93
C ASP A 219 -4.62 40.37 -5.85
N ASP A 220 -3.76 41.23 -5.29
CA ASP A 220 -2.90 42.17 -6.01
C ASP A 220 -1.46 41.64 -6.00
N ALA A 221 -0.85 41.50 -7.18
CA ALA A 221 0.52 41.05 -7.32
C ALA A 221 1.54 41.97 -6.62
N ALA A 222 1.23 43.26 -6.47
CA ALA A 222 2.11 44.21 -5.79
C ALA A 222 2.22 43.98 -4.28
N ASP A 223 1.20 43.37 -3.67
CA ASP A 223 1.16 43.06 -2.24
C ASP A 223 1.80 41.70 -1.91
N ILE A 224 2.04 40.85 -2.92
CA ILE A 224 2.55 39.48 -2.73
C ILE A 224 4.09 39.48 -2.75
N PRO A 225 4.77 38.95 -1.71
CA PRO A 225 6.23 38.80 -1.71
C PRO A 225 6.73 38.04 -2.94
N ALA A 226 7.83 38.50 -3.54
CA ALA A 226 8.36 37.95 -4.78
C ALA A 226 8.62 36.43 -4.73
N TRP A 227 9.00 35.88 -3.58
CA TRP A 227 9.24 34.44 -3.42
C TRP A 227 7.94 33.61 -3.36
N LEU A 228 6.79 34.25 -3.12
CA LEU A 228 5.45 33.64 -3.14
C LEU A 228 4.72 33.91 -4.46
N LEU A 229 5.01 35.01 -5.14
CA LEU A 229 4.34 35.39 -6.38
C LEU A 229 4.65 34.38 -7.49
N ARG A 230 3.61 34.00 -8.26
CA ARG A 230 3.77 33.15 -9.43
C ARG A 230 3.92 33.97 -10.71
N ASP A 231 4.97 33.67 -11.45
CA ASP A 231 5.22 34.30 -12.75
C ASP A 231 4.38 33.70 -13.88
N THR A 232 3.92 32.45 -13.72
CA THR A 232 3.20 31.70 -14.74
C THR A 232 1.96 31.03 -14.17
N GLN A 233 0.99 30.77 -15.05
CA GLN A 233 -0.24 30.08 -14.70
C GLN A 233 0.06 28.73 -14.00
N GLY A 234 -0.65 28.46 -12.91
CA GLY A 234 -0.54 27.27 -12.08
C GLY A 234 -0.61 27.57 -10.58
N THR A 235 -0.19 26.63 -9.76
CA THR A 235 -0.23 26.72 -8.29
C THR A 235 1.10 26.32 -7.66
N SER A 236 1.50 27.07 -6.65
CA SER A 236 2.65 26.80 -5.80
C SER A 236 2.22 26.66 -4.35
N ILE A 237 2.74 25.62 -3.70
CA ILE A 237 2.55 25.35 -2.27
C ILE A 237 3.90 25.45 -1.58
N HIS A 238 3.95 26.15 -0.45
CA HIS A 238 5.17 26.43 0.27
C HIS A 238 5.06 25.91 1.70
N SER A 239 5.66 24.77 2.00
CA SER A 239 5.78 24.25 3.37
C SER A 239 6.89 24.98 4.11
N VAL A 240 6.52 25.80 5.10
CA VAL A 240 7.44 26.71 5.81
C VAL A 240 8.14 26.00 6.95
N CYS A 241 9.38 26.37 7.25
CA CYS A 241 10.22 25.70 8.25
C CYS A 241 10.21 24.19 7.99
N MET A 242 10.63 23.82 6.78
CA MET A 242 10.73 22.42 6.35
C MET A 242 11.49 21.63 7.41
N ARG A 243 10.85 20.59 7.92
CA ARG A 243 11.41 19.74 8.97
C ARG A 243 12.71 19.10 8.51
N ALA A 244 13.60 18.85 9.47
CA ALA A 244 14.82 18.08 9.21
C ALA A 244 14.46 16.68 8.71
N ASN A 245 15.19 16.22 7.71
CA ASN A 245 14.99 14.96 7.03
C ASN A 245 15.95 13.90 7.59
N ALA A 246 15.44 12.68 7.83
CA ALA A 246 16.28 11.55 8.25
C ALA A 246 17.15 11.03 7.09
N THR A 247 16.63 11.16 5.87
CA THR A 247 17.24 10.75 4.60
C THR A 247 17.21 11.93 3.63
N ASP A 248 18.03 11.94 2.58
CA ASP A 248 18.02 13.04 1.62
C ASP A 248 16.66 13.14 0.90
N TRP A 249 15.94 14.24 1.15
CA TRP A 249 14.54 14.44 0.74
C TRP A 249 14.37 14.33 -0.78
N ARG A 250 15.42 14.63 -1.54
CA ARG A 250 15.42 14.57 -3.00
C ARG A 250 15.16 13.16 -3.50
N TYR A 251 15.81 12.18 -2.88
CA TYR A 251 15.67 10.77 -3.26
C TYR A 251 14.41 10.13 -2.65
N GLU A 252 13.95 10.58 -1.47
CA GLU A 252 12.63 10.19 -0.94
C GLU A 252 11.50 10.62 -1.88
N MET A 253 11.50 11.88 -2.33
CA MET A 253 10.53 12.37 -3.30
C MET A 253 10.66 11.67 -4.65
N THR A 254 11.90 11.44 -5.12
CA THR A 254 12.13 10.69 -6.37
C THR A 254 11.51 9.30 -6.27
N ALA A 255 11.76 8.55 -5.20
CA ALA A 255 11.19 7.23 -4.99
C ALA A 255 9.65 7.27 -4.95
N ALA A 256 9.06 8.23 -4.25
CA ALA A 256 7.62 8.41 -4.21
C ALA A 256 7.02 8.71 -5.60
N VAL A 257 7.66 9.59 -6.39
CA VAL A 257 7.21 9.88 -7.76
C VAL A 257 7.26 8.64 -8.64
N LEU A 258 8.35 7.86 -8.57
CA LEU A 258 8.52 6.64 -9.35
C LEU A 258 7.49 5.55 -8.99
N ILE A 259 7.24 5.34 -7.70
CA ILE A 259 6.24 4.37 -7.24
C ILE A 259 4.84 4.72 -7.74
N ASN A 260 4.51 6.01 -7.73
CA ASN A 260 3.14 6.47 -7.88
C ASN A 260 2.77 6.88 -9.31
N PHE A 261 3.71 7.39 -10.11
CA PHE A 261 3.41 8.04 -11.40
C PHE A 261 4.20 7.47 -12.59
N PHE A 262 4.82 6.30 -12.47
CA PHE A 262 5.58 5.69 -13.57
C PHE A 262 4.78 5.59 -14.88
N VAL A 263 3.46 5.36 -14.81
CA VAL A 263 2.59 5.30 -15.99
C VAL A 263 2.45 6.67 -16.66
N ALA A 264 2.12 7.71 -15.89
CA ALA A 264 2.02 9.07 -16.41
C ALA A 264 3.35 9.58 -16.98
N ILE A 265 4.46 9.25 -16.31
CA ILE A 265 5.80 9.67 -16.75
C ILE A 265 6.18 8.97 -18.06
N GLU A 266 5.97 7.65 -18.16
CA GLU A 266 6.27 6.89 -19.38
C GLU A 266 5.43 7.37 -20.57
N ARG A 267 4.18 7.77 -20.34
CA ARG A 267 3.29 8.32 -21.37
C ARG A 267 3.62 9.76 -21.78
N GLY A 268 4.60 10.41 -21.16
CA GLY A 268 4.91 11.82 -21.40
C GLY A 268 3.79 12.76 -20.94
N GLU A 269 2.96 12.29 -20.01
CA GLU A 269 1.82 13.01 -19.46
C GLU A 269 2.21 13.85 -18.24
N MET A 270 3.27 13.45 -17.54
CA MET A 270 3.86 14.16 -16.42
C MET A 270 5.38 14.13 -16.46
N GLU A 271 5.99 15.18 -15.95
CA GLU A 271 7.43 15.26 -15.69
C GLU A 271 7.70 16.01 -14.39
N PHE A 272 8.84 15.72 -13.78
CA PHE A 272 9.21 16.28 -12.49
C PHE A 272 10.63 16.78 -12.48
N GLU A 273 10.88 17.84 -11.71
CA GLU A 273 12.21 18.36 -11.44
C GLU A 273 12.38 18.53 -9.92
N ILE A 274 13.52 18.07 -9.39
CA ILE A 274 13.82 18.14 -7.96
C ILE A 274 15.09 18.96 -7.76
N ASP A 275 15.05 19.86 -6.78
CA ASP A 275 16.16 20.69 -6.31
C ASP A 275 16.80 21.47 -7.47
N GLY A 276 16.03 22.36 -8.09
CA GLY A 276 16.46 23.18 -9.22
C GLY A 276 16.77 22.37 -10.49
N GLY A 277 16.19 21.19 -10.63
CA GLY A 277 16.42 20.29 -11.78
C GLY A 277 17.70 19.46 -11.68
N SER A 278 18.28 19.32 -10.47
CA SER A 278 19.38 18.39 -10.22
C SER A 278 19.00 16.93 -10.50
N ILE A 279 17.74 16.58 -10.25
CA ILE A 279 17.14 15.31 -10.67
C ILE A 279 15.97 15.65 -11.57
N LYS A 280 15.98 15.11 -12.79
CA LYS A 280 14.88 15.23 -13.76
C LYS A 280 14.22 13.86 -13.89
N ILE A 281 12.90 13.82 -13.73
CA ILE A 281 12.11 12.60 -13.84
C ILE A 281 11.15 12.78 -15.02
N ASN A 282 11.48 12.15 -16.13
CA ASN A 282 10.66 12.15 -17.35
C ASN A 282 10.80 10.78 -18.03
N ARG A 283 10.11 10.58 -19.14
CA ARG A 283 10.17 9.32 -19.91
C ARG A 283 11.61 8.85 -20.20
N GLY A 284 12.52 9.78 -20.52
CA GLY A 284 13.91 9.46 -20.86
C GLY A 284 14.79 9.10 -19.66
N THR A 285 14.45 9.51 -18.45
CA THR A 285 15.23 9.24 -17.23
C THR A 285 14.61 8.16 -16.34
N LEU A 286 13.31 7.89 -16.48
CA LEU A 286 12.51 6.99 -15.64
C LEU A 286 13.18 5.63 -15.41
N GLN A 287 13.56 4.92 -16.48
CA GLN A 287 14.14 3.57 -16.36
C GLN A 287 15.48 3.58 -15.63
N SER A 288 16.32 4.60 -15.86
CA SER A 288 17.63 4.72 -15.20
C SER A 288 17.51 4.99 -13.69
N LEU A 289 16.48 5.75 -13.29
CA LEU A 289 16.24 6.10 -11.89
C LEU A 289 15.81 4.89 -11.04
N PHE A 290 15.18 3.88 -11.64
CA PHE A 290 14.94 2.60 -10.94
C PHE A 290 16.23 1.88 -10.54
N GLY A 291 17.33 2.10 -11.27
CA GLY A 291 18.65 1.55 -10.99
C GLY A 291 19.60 2.49 -10.22
N ASP A 292 19.17 3.71 -9.90
CA ASP A 292 20.04 4.69 -9.25
C ASP A 292 20.36 4.28 -7.80
N THR A 293 21.63 4.34 -7.42
CA THR A 293 22.11 3.86 -6.12
C THR A 293 21.60 4.70 -4.95
N LYS A 294 21.41 6.00 -5.14
CA LYS A 294 20.93 6.91 -4.10
C LYS A 294 19.43 6.80 -3.92
N VAL A 295 18.69 6.63 -5.02
CA VAL A 295 17.25 6.31 -4.98
C VAL A 295 17.04 4.97 -4.26
N ASN A 296 17.78 3.92 -4.63
CA ASN A 296 17.63 2.61 -3.98
C ASN A 296 17.98 2.67 -2.48
N LYS A 297 19.03 3.41 -2.10
CA LYS A 297 19.35 3.64 -0.69
C LYS A 297 18.19 4.29 0.07
N ALA A 298 17.60 5.35 -0.49
CA ALA A 298 16.45 6.01 0.12
C ALA A 298 15.23 5.07 0.23
N VAL A 299 14.99 4.23 -0.79
CA VAL A 299 13.93 3.22 -0.79
C VAL A 299 14.10 2.23 0.37
N ASP A 300 15.32 1.79 0.64
CA ASP A 300 15.62 0.86 1.73
C ASP A 300 15.43 1.53 3.10
N GLU A 301 15.95 2.75 3.29
CA GLU A 301 15.80 3.53 4.52
C GLU A 301 14.31 3.86 4.83
N LEU A 302 13.48 3.99 3.79
CA LEU A 302 12.05 4.24 3.90
C LEU A 302 11.22 2.96 4.05
N ASN A 303 11.82 1.76 4.05
CA ASN A 303 11.10 0.49 4.00
C ASN A 303 10.08 0.44 2.84
N ALA A 304 10.48 0.91 1.65
CA ALA A 304 9.62 1.02 0.47
C ALA A 304 9.98 0.02 -0.65
N ARG A 305 10.94 -0.89 -0.41
CA ARG A 305 11.50 -1.82 -1.40
C ARG A 305 10.44 -2.59 -2.19
N SER A 306 9.48 -3.20 -1.49
CA SER A 306 8.41 -3.98 -2.12
C SER A 306 7.58 -3.15 -3.12
N ALA A 307 7.18 -1.93 -2.73
CA ALA A 307 6.42 -1.03 -3.60
C ALA A 307 7.25 -0.53 -4.79
N PHE A 308 8.53 -0.22 -4.55
CA PHE A 308 9.45 0.25 -5.59
C PHE A 308 9.75 -0.84 -6.64
N ASP A 309 9.99 -2.08 -6.21
CA ASP A 309 10.18 -3.21 -7.11
C ASP A 309 8.90 -3.55 -7.89
N ALA A 310 7.73 -3.45 -7.24
CA ALA A 310 6.46 -3.62 -7.92
C ALA A 310 6.28 -2.57 -9.03
N ALA A 311 6.56 -1.29 -8.74
CA ALA A 311 6.49 -0.23 -9.74
C ALA A 311 7.46 -0.45 -10.90
N ARG A 312 8.69 -0.91 -10.63
CA ARG A 312 9.68 -1.27 -11.67
C ARG A 312 9.19 -2.42 -12.57
N ILE A 313 8.61 -3.45 -11.98
CA ILE A 313 8.05 -4.60 -12.70
C ILE A 313 6.84 -4.17 -13.54
N LEU A 314 5.93 -3.37 -12.97
CA LEU A 314 4.77 -2.84 -13.69
C LEU A 314 5.17 -1.88 -14.81
N HIS A 315 6.21 -1.05 -14.61
CA HIS A 315 6.79 -0.24 -15.69
C HIS A 315 7.30 -1.13 -16.84
N THR A 316 7.95 -2.25 -16.52
CA THR A 316 8.36 -3.23 -17.54
C THR A 316 7.14 -3.77 -18.30
N CYS A 317 6.06 -4.14 -17.61
CA CYS A 317 4.79 -4.54 -18.24
C CYS A 317 4.22 -3.45 -19.16
N LEU A 318 4.36 -2.18 -18.80
CA LEU A 318 3.82 -1.07 -19.59
C LEU A 318 4.52 -0.90 -20.95
N ILE A 319 5.83 -1.15 -21.03
CA ILE A 319 6.66 -0.84 -22.21
C ILE A 319 7.05 -2.06 -23.05
N ASP A 320 6.95 -3.27 -22.50
CA ASP A 320 7.39 -4.48 -23.19
C ASP A 320 6.45 -4.83 -24.35
N GLU A 321 7.02 -5.11 -25.53
CA GLU A 321 6.26 -5.44 -26.74
C GLU A 321 5.51 -6.77 -26.64
N LYS A 322 5.91 -7.65 -25.72
CA LYS A 322 5.22 -8.93 -25.47
C LYS A 322 3.98 -8.78 -24.58
N THR A 323 3.71 -7.59 -24.07
CA THR A 323 2.54 -7.33 -23.24
C THR A 323 1.25 -7.46 -24.07
N THR A 324 0.36 -8.32 -23.61
CA THR A 324 -0.97 -8.50 -24.20
C THR A 324 -1.97 -7.55 -23.56
N THR A 325 -2.82 -6.90 -24.35
CA THR A 325 -3.89 -6.03 -23.85
C THR A 325 -5.26 -6.65 -24.11
N VAL A 326 -6.05 -6.82 -23.06
CA VAL A 326 -7.44 -7.29 -23.11
C VAL A 326 -8.35 -6.14 -22.67
N THR A 327 -9.49 -5.98 -23.34
CA THR A 327 -10.54 -5.04 -22.89
C THR A 327 -11.69 -5.82 -22.30
N LEU A 328 -11.97 -5.57 -21.03
CA LEU A 328 -13.08 -6.15 -20.28
C LEU A 328 -14.29 -5.22 -20.40
N ASP A 329 -15.45 -5.77 -20.76
CA ASP A 329 -16.73 -5.06 -20.74
C ASP A 329 -17.50 -5.45 -19.47
N VAL A 330 -17.51 -4.54 -18.51
CA VAL A 330 -18.06 -4.77 -17.18
C VAL A 330 -19.40 -4.05 -17.08
N LYS A 331 -20.47 -4.84 -16.97
CA LYS A 331 -21.83 -4.31 -16.76
C LYS A 331 -21.88 -3.33 -15.57
N ASP A 332 -22.53 -2.19 -15.79
CA ASP A 332 -22.70 -1.07 -14.84
C ASP A 332 -21.41 -0.30 -14.49
N LEU A 333 -20.27 -0.64 -15.11
CA LEU A 333 -19.00 0.09 -15.00
C LEU A 333 -18.58 0.67 -16.35
N GLY A 334 -18.54 -0.16 -17.40
CA GLY A 334 -18.02 0.18 -18.73
C GLY A 334 -16.77 -0.63 -19.08
N LYS A 335 -15.91 -0.07 -19.93
CA LYS A 335 -14.71 -0.75 -20.42
C LYS A 335 -13.50 -0.53 -19.52
N VAL A 336 -12.77 -1.62 -19.24
CA VAL A 336 -11.52 -1.61 -18.47
C VAL A 336 -10.43 -2.34 -19.25
N HIS A 337 -9.25 -1.74 -19.37
CA HIS A 337 -8.10 -2.35 -20.00
C HIS A 337 -7.29 -3.15 -18.99
N LEU A 338 -6.93 -4.37 -19.37
CA LEU A 338 -6.05 -5.27 -18.65
C LEU A 338 -4.83 -5.55 -19.55
N ARG A 339 -3.67 -5.03 -19.16
CA ARG A 339 -2.37 -5.32 -19.80
C ARG A 339 -1.69 -6.42 -19.00
N VAL A 340 -1.14 -7.44 -19.66
CA VAL A 340 -0.49 -8.57 -19.00
C VAL A 340 0.81 -8.92 -19.71
N LEU A 341 1.89 -8.99 -18.94
CA LEU A 341 3.19 -9.48 -19.36
C LEU A 341 3.45 -10.82 -18.66
N LEU A 342 3.62 -11.89 -19.42
CA LEU A 342 4.01 -13.22 -18.91
C LEU A 342 5.53 -13.36 -18.99
N ARG A 343 6.18 -13.65 -17.86
CA ARG A 343 7.63 -13.89 -17.78
C ARG A 343 8.01 -14.48 -16.42
N ASP A 344 8.91 -15.46 -16.45
CA ASP A 344 9.47 -16.08 -15.25
C ASP A 344 10.19 -15.06 -14.34
N GLY A 345 10.02 -15.19 -13.03
CA GLY A 345 10.70 -14.38 -12.03
C GLY A 345 10.06 -13.01 -11.79
N LEU A 346 8.90 -12.73 -12.39
CA LEU A 346 8.11 -11.54 -12.05
C LEU A 346 7.30 -11.74 -10.75
N GLY A 347 7.02 -12.99 -10.38
CA GLY A 347 5.97 -13.34 -9.43
C GLY A 347 4.59 -12.92 -9.93
N TYR A 348 3.64 -12.69 -9.01
CA TYR A 348 2.32 -12.13 -9.32
C TYR A 348 2.28 -10.65 -8.93
N LYS A 349 2.41 -9.76 -9.92
CA LYS A 349 2.32 -8.30 -9.72
C LYS A 349 1.11 -7.74 -10.42
N VAL A 350 0.27 -7.05 -9.67
CA VAL A 350 -0.91 -6.36 -10.18
C VAL A 350 -0.83 -4.90 -9.79
N GLY A 351 -1.19 -4.00 -10.70
CA GLY A 351 -1.31 -2.58 -10.44
C GLY A 351 -2.59 -2.02 -11.04
N ILE A 352 -3.41 -1.40 -10.20
CA ILE A 352 -4.61 -0.68 -10.59
C ILE A 352 -4.24 0.79 -10.71
N ILE A 353 -4.42 1.34 -11.91
CA ILE A 353 -3.99 2.68 -12.28
C ILE A 353 -5.21 3.54 -12.60
N ARG A 354 -5.23 4.76 -12.06
CA ARG A 354 -6.23 5.80 -12.40
C ARG A 354 -5.51 7.07 -12.82
N ASN A 355 -5.85 7.61 -13.98
CA ASN A 355 -5.27 8.86 -14.50
C ASN A 355 -3.72 8.90 -14.46
N GLY A 356 -3.08 7.77 -14.77
CA GLY A 356 -1.62 7.63 -14.75
C GLY A 356 -0.98 7.48 -13.36
N MET A 357 -1.79 7.47 -12.29
CA MET A 357 -1.36 7.24 -10.92
C MET A 357 -1.65 5.80 -10.47
N TYR A 358 -0.67 5.13 -9.86
CA TYR A 358 -0.86 3.86 -9.19
C TYR A 358 -1.69 4.04 -7.93
N ILE A 359 -2.79 3.28 -7.84
CA ILE A 359 -3.71 3.30 -6.69
C ILE A 359 -3.37 2.13 -5.77
N THR A 360 -3.59 0.91 -6.23
CA THR A 360 -3.49 -0.28 -5.38
C THR A 360 -3.17 -1.53 -6.22
N ASN A 361 -2.85 -2.64 -5.57
CA ASN A 361 -2.56 -3.92 -6.21
C ASN A 361 -3.66 -4.97 -6.02
N ASN A 362 -4.74 -4.65 -5.30
CA ASN A 362 -5.77 -5.60 -4.92
C ASN A 362 -7.18 -4.99 -5.04
N LEU A 363 -8.17 -5.87 -5.05
CA LEU A 363 -9.59 -5.57 -4.90
C LEU A 363 -10.13 -6.37 -3.71
N SER A 364 -9.42 -6.33 -2.57
CA SER A 364 -9.78 -7.09 -1.34
C SER A 364 -11.20 -6.81 -0.86
N ASN A 365 -11.64 -5.54 -0.91
CA ASN A 365 -13.01 -5.13 -0.61
C ASN A 365 -14.07 -5.67 -1.60
N PHE A 366 -13.64 -6.35 -2.65
CA PHE A 366 -14.46 -6.99 -3.68
C PHE A 366 -14.09 -8.48 -3.85
N GLY A 367 -13.43 -9.06 -2.83
CA GLY A 367 -13.14 -10.49 -2.73
C GLY A 367 -11.91 -10.98 -3.50
N GLU A 368 -11.05 -10.09 -4.02
CA GLU A 368 -9.90 -10.51 -4.84
C GLU A 368 -8.59 -9.80 -4.47
N ASP A 369 -7.65 -10.54 -3.87
CA ASP A 369 -6.33 -10.02 -3.50
C ASP A 369 -5.27 -10.15 -4.60
N PHE A 370 -5.55 -10.95 -5.63
CA PHE A 370 -4.60 -11.32 -6.70
C PHE A 370 -3.24 -11.87 -6.22
N ALA A 371 -3.15 -12.33 -4.97
CA ALA A 371 -1.87 -12.70 -4.35
C ALA A 371 -1.31 -14.06 -4.79
N ARG A 372 -2.14 -15.00 -5.25
CA ARG A 372 -1.73 -16.38 -5.57
C ARG A 372 -2.39 -16.90 -6.84
N PHE A 373 -1.59 -17.43 -7.77
CA PHE A 373 -2.04 -18.15 -8.96
C PHE A 373 -1.27 -19.48 -9.08
N PRO A 374 -1.57 -20.49 -8.22
CA PRO A 374 -0.83 -21.74 -8.24
C PRO A 374 -0.96 -22.44 -9.60
N LEU A 375 0.15 -22.95 -10.14
CA LEU A 375 0.24 -23.64 -11.44
C LEU A 375 0.05 -22.73 -12.68
N TYR A 376 0.11 -21.41 -12.52
CA TYR A 376 0.11 -20.46 -13.64
C TYR A 376 1.49 -19.83 -13.81
N ALA A 377 1.78 -19.35 -15.01
CA ALA A 377 3.00 -18.60 -15.28
C ALA A 377 3.04 -17.28 -14.47
N ASP A 378 4.24 -16.86 -14.07
CA ASP A 378 4.47 -15.56 -13.47
C ASP A 378 4.03 -14.42 -14.41
N PHE A 379 3.45 -13.38 -13.84
CA PHE A 379 2.96 -12.25 -14.62
C PHE A 379 3.00 -10.91 -13.89
N ALA A 380 3.09 -9.86 -14.69
CA ALA A 380 2.81 -8.49 -14.28
C ALA A 380 1.58 -7.97 -15.03
N ALA A 381 0.64 -7.36 -14.32
CA ALA A 381 -0.60 -6.88 -14.89
C ALA A 381 -0.93 -5.44 -14.49
N ILE A 382 -1.33 -4.63 -15.46
CA ILE A 382 -1.85 -3.26 -15.26
C ILE A 382 -3.34 -3.24 -15.60
N ILE A 383 -4.15 -2.75 -14.68
CA ILE A 383 -5.59 -2.56 -14.82
C ILE A 383 -5.86 -1.06 -14.84
N GLU A 384 -6.52 -0.56 -15.88
CA GLU A 384 -6.85 0.86 -16.00
C GLU A 384 -8.22 1.08 -16.67
N PRO A 385 -8.98 2.11 -16.26
CA PRO A 385 -10.23 2.48 -16.94
C PRO A 385 -9.95 2.86 -18.40
N ALA A 386 -10.84 2.47 -19.31
CA ALA A 386 -10.65 2.76 -20.74
C ALA A 386 -10.88 4.24 -21.08
N THR A 387 -11.82 4.89 -20.39
CA THR A 387 -12.13 6.32 -20.60
C THR A 387 -12.30 7.07 -19.28
N ALA A 388 -12.49 8.38 -19.37
CA ALA A 388 -12.77 9.24 -18.21
C ALA A 388 -14.04 8.80 -17.46
N THR A 389 -15.07 8.31 -18.17
CA THR A 389 -16.33 7.87 -17.59
C THR A 389 -16.14 6.67 -16.66
N GLU A 390 -15.37 5.65 -17.07
CA GLU A 390 -15.03 4.55 -16.15
C GLU A 390 -14.10 5.03 -15.03
N GLY A 391 -13.18 5.95 -15.32
CA GLY A 391 -12.29 6.54 -14.33
C GLY A 391 -13.01 7.23 -13.16
N GLU A 392 -14.20 7.78 -13.39
CA GLU A 392 -15.03 8.37 -12.32
C GLU A 392 -15.45 7.35 -11.27
N TRP A 393 -15.73 6.11 -11.68
CA TRP A 393 -16.05 5.04 -10.74
C TRP A 393 -14.85 4.71 -9.87
N PHE A 394 -13.66 4.52 -10.45
CA PHE A 394 -12.44 4.30 -9.67
C PHE A 394 -12.20 5.45 -8.68
N LYS A 395 -12.31 6.70 -9.13
CA LYS A 395 -12.17 7.90 -8.28
C LYS A 395 -13.17 7.90 -7.11
N ARG A 396 -14.42 7.53 -7.35
CA ARG A 396 -15.48 7.55 -6.34
C ARG A 396 -15.28 6.51 -5.23
N LEU A 397 -14.69 5.37 -5.57
CA LEU A 397 -14.40 4.29 -4.61
C LEU A 397 -13.04 4.46 -3.93
N GLU A 398 -12.21 5.38 -4.41
CA GLU A 398 -10.85 5.63 -3.92
C GLU A 398 -10.83 6.24 -2.53
N ASN A 399 -9.98 5.70 -1.65
CA ASN A 399 -9.76 6.24 -0.33
C ASN A 399 -8.85 7.50 -0.37
N PRO A 400 -8.81 8.30 0.70
CA PRO A 400 -8.09 9.57 0.68
C PRO A 400 -6.57 9.45 0.63
N ARG A 401 -6.02 8.26 0.89
CA ARG A 401 -4.60 7.94 0.73
C ARG A 401 -4.27 7.46 -0.68
N HIS A 402 -5.31 7.26 -1.47
CA HIS A 402 -5.23 6.75 -2.82
C HIS A 402 -4.61 5.35 -2.87
N ASP A 403 -4.75 4.52 -1.82
CA ASP A 403 -4.11 3.20 -1.69
C ASP A 403 -5.10 2.02 -1.67
N ASN A 404 -6.41 2.31 -1.71
CA ASN A 404 -7.47 1.30 -1.70
C ASN A 404 -8.75 1.78 -2.40
N LEU A 405 -9.56 0.84 -2.87
CA LEU A 405 -10.89 1.04 -3.46
C LEU A 405 -11.95 0.34 -2.60
N SER A 406 -13.03 1.05 -2.23
CA SER A 406 -14.13 0.50 -1.43
C SER A 406 -15.46 1.18 -1.77
N ALA A 407 -16.52 0.40 -1.94
CA ALA A 407 -17.86 0.93 -2.17
C ALA A 407 -18.43 1.63 -0.92
N GLU A 408 -18.04 1.22 0.29
CA GLU A 408 -18.54 1.77 1.57
C GLU A 408 -18.32 3.27 1.72
N ARG A 409 -17.41 3.84 0.93
CA ARG A 409 -17.14 5.28 0.86
C ARG A 409 -18.28 6.08 0.21
N ILE A 410 -19.12 5.43 -0.58
CA ILE A 410 -20.25 6.06 -1.24
C ILE A 410 -21.36 6.24 -0.20
N THR A 411 -21.80 7.47 0.05
CA THR A 411 -22.86 7.76 1.05
C THR A 411 -24.24 7.32 0.56
N ASP A 412 -24.54 7.47 -0.73
CA ASP A 412 -25.80 7.04 -1.34
C ASP A 412 -25.89 5.49 -1.35
N PRO A 413 -26.89 4.89 -0.69
CA PRO A 413 -27.02 3.43 -0.60
C PRO A 413 -27.22 2.73 -1.96
N ALA A 414 -27.98 3.33 -2.88
CA ALA A 414 -28.25 2.73 -4.19
C ALA A 414 -26.98 2.75 -5.06
N LEU A 415 -26.28 3.88 -5.05
CA LEU A 415 -25.01 4.05 -5.76
C LEU A 415 -23.89 3.19 -5.14
N ARG A 416 -23.86 3.03 -3.81
CA ARG A 416 -22.97 2.11 -3.09
C ARG A 416 -23.18 0.68 -3.57
N ALA A 417 -24.43 0.22 -3.60
CA ALA A 417 -24.76 -1.13 -4.03
C ALA A 417 -24.44 -1.35 -5.52
N GLN A 418 -24.59 -0.33 -6.37
CA GLN A 418 -24.15 -0.38 -7.76
C GLN A 418 -22.63 -0.52 -7.86
N GLY A 419 -21.87 0.31 -7.13
CA GLY A 419 -20.41 0.27 -7.10
C GLY A 419 -19.88 -1.08 -6.64
N GLN A 420 -20.44 -1.64 -5.56
CA GLN A 420 -20.08 -2.97 -5.06
C GLN A 420 -20.27 -4.04 -6.14
N ARG A 421 -21.49 -4.14 -6.72
CA ARG A 421 -21.80 -5.14 -7.75
C ARG A 421 -20.92 -5.00 -9.00
N ALA A 422 -20.60 -3.78 -9.40
CA ALA A 422 -19.78 -3.50 -10.56
C ALA A 422 -18.33 -3.94 -10.35
N PHE A 423 -17.73 -3.62 -9.20
CA PHE A 423 -16.35 -4.00 -8.88
C PHE A 423 -16.21 -5.48 -8.51
N ASP A 424 -17.23 -6.13 -7.91
CA ASP A 424 -17.25 -7.60 -7.73
C ASP A 424 -17.24 -8.34 -9.08
N ARG A 425 -17.88 -7.77 -10.11
CA ARG A 425 -17.83 -8.31 -11.47
C ARG A 425 -16.47 -8.07 -12.12
N LEU A 426 -15.94 -6.86 -12.00
CA LEU A 426 -14.60 -6.52 -12.50
C LEU A 426 -13.54 -7.45 -11.90
N ALA A 427 -13.55 -7.65 -10.58
CA ALA A 427 -12.61 -8.49 -9.85
C ALA A 427 -12.59 -9.93 -10.40
N ARG A 428 -13.78 -10.54 -10.56
CA ARG A 428 -13.93 -11.88 -11.15
C ARG A 428 -13.47 -11.95 -12.60
N GLN A 429 -13.83 -10.95 -13.42
CA GLN A 429 -13.41 -10.91 -14.82
C GLN A 429 -11.88 -10.77 -14.96
N ILE A 430 -11.23 -9.94 -14.13
CA ILE A 430 -9.77 -9.81 -14.10
C ILE A 430 -9.13 -11.14 -13.74
N ARG A 431 -9.56 -11.78 -12.64
CA ARG A 431 -9.02 -13.08 -12.22
C ARG A 431 -9.16 -14.13 -13.33
N GLN A 432 -10.33 -14.20 -13.97
CA GLN A 432 -10.57 -15.15 -15.05
C GLN A 432 -9.66 -14.87 -16.25
N ALA A 433 -9.55 -13.61 -16.69
CA ALA A 433 -8.68 -13.23 -17.80
C ALA A 433 -7.19 -13.51 -17.50
N LEU A 434 -6.73 -13.25 -16.27
CA LEU A 434 -5.37 -13.58 -15.83
C LEU A 434 -5.12 -15.08 -15.86
N ARG A 435 -6.08 -15.89 -15.39
CA ARG A 435 -5.98 -17.36 -15.49
C ARG A 435 -5.92 -17.81 -16.94
N ASP A 436 -6.77 -17.28 -17.81
CA ASP A 436 -6.83 -17.70 -19.21
C ASP A 436 -5.55 -17.36 -19.97
N LEU A 437 -4.93 -16.21 -19.67
CA LEU A 437 -3.66 -15.79 -20.27
C LEU A 437 -2.46 -16.54 -19.69
N ALA A 438 -2.43 -16.74 -18.37
CA ALA A 438 -1.29 -17.36 -17.68
C ALA A 438 -1.37 -18.89 -17.63
N LYS A 439 -2.38 -19.51 -18.27
CA LYS A 439 -2.45 -20.96 -18.48
C LYS A 439 -1.22 -21.37 -19.27
N SER A 440 -0.33 -22.14 -18.62
CA SER A 440 0.64 -22.92 -19.35
C SER A 440 -0.11 -23.98 -20.15
N GLU A 441 0.12 -24.04 -21.47
CA GLU A 441 -0.11 -25.32 -22.14
C GLU A 441 0.87 -26.32 -21.52
N PRO A 442 0.42 -27.49 -21.03
CA PRO A 442 1.34 -28.52 -20.61
C PRO A 442 2.20 -28.86 -21.82
N SER A 443 3.49 -28.54 -21.78
CA SER A 443 4.43 -29.05 -22.75
C SER A 443 4.38 -30.57 -22.65
N SER A 444 3.77 -31.20 -23.65
CA SER A 444 3.53 -32.62 -23.75
C SER A 444 4.86 -33.38 -23.86
N SER A 445 5.54 -33.59 -22.74
CA SER A 445 6.63 -34.58 -22.63
C SER A 445 7.04 -34.91 -21.19
N MET A 446 6.45 -34.30 -20.15
CA MET A 446 6.91 -34.51 -18.76
C MET A 446 5.98 -35.34 -17.87
N GLU A 447 4.86 -35.85 -18.37
CA GLU A 447 3.88 -36.59 -17.53
C GLU A 447 3.60 -38.04 -17.98
N LEU A 448 4.41 -38.61 -18.87
CA LEU A 448 4.26 -40.03 -19.28
C LEU A 448 5.34 -40.97 -18.69
N ASP A 449 6.41 -40.43 -18.10
CA ASP A 449 7.40 -41.25 -17.39
C ASP A 449 7.00 -41.49 -15.93
N GLU A 450 6.42 -40.50 -15.23
CA GLU A 450 6.08 -40.62 -13.80
C GLU A 450 4.89 -41.55 -13.52
N LEU A 451 3.98 -41.72 -14.48
CA LEU A 451 2.86 -42.66 -14.37
C LEU A 451 3.23 -44.08 -14.79
N ASN A 452 4.33 -44.27 -15.51
CA ASN A 452 4.76 -45.60 -15.97
C ASN A 452 5.43 -46.41 -14.85
N ASP A 453 6.02 -45.72 -13.86
CA ASP A 453 6.58 -46.32 -12.64
C ASP A 453 5.51 -46.95 -11.73
N PHE A 454 4.25 -46.52 -11.83
CA PHE A 454 3.15 -47.05 -11.02
C PHE A 454 2.53 -48.34 -11.60
N PHE A 455 2.83 -48.69 -12.86
CA PHE A 455 2.26 -49.87 -13.53
C PHE A 455 3.28 -51.02 -13.79
N ALA A 456 4.54 -50.87 -13.36
CA ALA A 456 5.52 -51.95 -13.45
C ALA A 456 5.27 -53.02 -12.36
N SER A 457 4.91 -54.23 -12.78
CA SER A 457 4.57 -55.35 -11.89
C SER A 457 5.76 -55.88 -11.06
N ASP A 458 5.45 -56.29 -9.82
CA ASP A 458 6.30 -56.67 -8.66
C ASP A 458 7.41 -57.74 -8.83
N GLU A 459 7.74 -58.24 -10.02
CA GLU A 459 8.57 -59.46 -10.17
C GLU A 459 10.09 -59.23 -10.35
N ALA A 460 10.62 -58.03 -10.12
CA ALA A 460 12.05 -57.75 -10.33
C ALA A 460 12.74 -57.01 -9.16
N ARG A 461 12.47 -57.40 -7.91
CA ARG A 461 13.27 -56.96 -6.75
C ARG A 461 14.38 -57.96 -6.47
N THR A 462 15.63 -57.58 -6.74
CA THR A 462 16.81 -58.18 -6.10
C THR A 462 17.30 -57.23 -5.03
N ASP A 463 17.33 -57.71 -3.79
CA ASP A 463 17.83 -56.98 -2.63
C ASP A 463 19.34 -56.69 -2.75
N ASP A 464 19.77 -55.48 -2.42
CA ASP A 464 21.17 -55.15 -2.11
C ASP A 464 21.23 -54.52 -0.70
N ASP A 465 22.21 -55.02 0.06
CA ASP A 465 22.23 -55.12 1.50
C ASP A 465 23.33 -54.20 2.05
N ASN A 466 22.99 -52.94 2.42
CA ASN A 466 23.69 -52.11 3.44
C ASN A 466 23.14 -50.65 3.56
N GLY A 467 21.84 -50.52 3.82
CA GLY A 467 21.19 -49.28 4.26
C GLY A 467 19.70 -49.53 4.51
N PRO A 468 19.02 -48.82 5.43
CA PRO A 468 17.62 -49.12 5.75
C PRO A 468 16.63 -48.65 4.67
N GLU A 469 17.09 -48.17 3.51
CA GLU A 469 16.24 -47.70 2.39
C GLU A 469 16.91 -48.08 1.06
N THR A 470 16.16 -48.71 0.16
CA THR A 470 16.60 -49.05 -1.21
C THR A 470 16.43 -47.83 -2.13
N ASP A 471 17.49 -47.39 -2.81
CA ASP A 471 17.45 -46.26 -3.75
C ASP A 471 16.85 -46.69 -5.12
N PRO A 472 15.67 -46.19 -5.53
CA PRO A 472 15.03 -46.56 -6.78
C PRO A 472 15.78 -46.08 -8.04
N ARG A 473 16.79 -45.22 -7.90
CA ARG A 473 17.48 -44.58 -9.04
C ARG A 473 18.61 -45.41 -9.65
N SER A 474 18.90 -46.60 -9.14
CA SER A 474 20.07 -47.40 -9.57
C SER A 474 19.78 -48.48 -10.62
N LEU A 475 18.53 -48.69 -11.04
CA LEU A 475 18.17 -49.78 -11.95
C LEU A 475 18.30 -49.39 -13.43
N LYS A 476 19.11 -50.15 -14.19
CA LYS A 476 19.26 -49.99 -15.64
C LYS A 476 18.26 -50.87 -16.39
N PRO A 477 17.55 -50.35 -17.42
CA PRO A 477 16.54 -51.13 -18.13
C PRO A 477 17.16 -52.09 -19.17
N THR A 478 16.64 -53.30 -19.25
CA THR A 478 16.84 -54.23 -20.38
C THR A 478 15.71 -54.05 -21.40
N PRO A 479 15.96 -54.07 -22.73
CA PRO A 479 14.91 -53.82 -23.71
C PRO A 479 14.07 -55.08 -23.97
N VAL A 480 12.74 -54.95 -23.89
CA VAL A 480 11.79 -56.03 -24.22
C VAL A 480 11.23 -55.82 -25.63
N LYS A 481 11.25 -56.89 -26.45
CA LYS A 481 10.69 -56.93 -27.81
C LYS A 481 9.15 -57.06 -27.78
N PRO A 482 8.41 -56.40 -28.69
CA PRO A 482 6.96 -56.41 -28.68
C PRO A 482 6.38 -57.73 -29.21
N ALA A 483 5.35 -58.25 -28.53
CA ALA A 483 4.57 -59.40 -28.96
C ALA A 483 3.28 -58.98 -29.70
N ALA A 484 2.84 -59.84 -30.64
CA ALA A 484 1.78 -59.56 -31.61
C ALA A 484 0.34 -59.54 -31.02
N PRO A 485 -0.59 -58.78 -31.63
CA PRO A 485 -1.92 -58.54 -31.08
C PRO A 485 -2.88 -59.73 -31.30
N ARG A 486 -3.81 -59.94 -30.36
CA ARG A 486 -4.94 -60.88 -30.47
C ARG A 486 -6.29 -60.17 -30.58
N PRO A 487 -7.31 -60.79 -31.21
CA PRO A 487 -8.47 -60.09 -31.77
C PRO A 487 -9.67 -59.98 -30.83
N ARG A 488 -10.50 -58.95 -31.09
CA ARG A 488 -11.72 -58.55 -30.35
C ARG A 488 -12.91 -59.49 -30.57
N ARG A 489 -13.81 -59.54 -29.57
CA ARG A 489 -15.15 -60.13 -29.68
C ARG A 489 -16.23 -59.14 -29.18
N LYS A 490 -17.47 -59.31 -29.65
CA LYS A 490 -18.53 -58.27 -29.82
C LYS A 490 -19.85 -58.62 -29.06
N VAL A 491 -20.55 -57.58 -28.55
CA VAL A 491 -22.03 -57.36 -28.34
C VAL A 491 -22.68 -58.09 -27.12
N ALA A 492 -23.65 -57.58 -26.31
CA ALA A 492 -24.94 -56.88 -26.56
C ALA A 492 -25.56 -56.11 -25.34
N ASN A 493 -26.52 -55.20 -25.59
CA ASN A 493 -27.59 -54.67 -24.68
C ASN A 493 -28.96 -55.28 -25.09
N PRO A 494 -30.01 -55.41 -24.20
CA PRO A 494 -31.01 -54.32 -23.96
C PRO A 494 -31.84 -54.33 -22.62
N ASP A 495 -32.47 -53.16 -22.32
CA ASP A 495 -33.80 -52.79 -21.72
C ASP A 495 -34.37 -53.19 -20.32
N GLY A 496 -35.10 -52.21 -19.71
CA GLY A 496 -36.24 -52.33 -18.73
C GLY A 496 -36.11 -51.53 -17.40
N GLU A 497 -36.82 -50.39 -17.18
CA GLU A 497 -38.04 -50.14 -16.31
C GLU A 497 -37.81 -50.29 -14.76
N GLU A 498 -38.36 -49.55 -13.77
CA GLU A 498 -39.36 -48.48 -13.58
C GLU A 498 -39.24 -47.91 -12.12
N ASP A 499 -39.78 -46.69 -11.88
CA ASP A 499 -40.37 -46.06 -10.67
C ASP A 499 -39.93 -46.35 -9.20
N ASP A 500 -39.74 -45.28 -8.38
CA ASP A 500 -40.81 -44.71 -7.50
C ASP A 500 -40.32 -43.45 -6.71
N LYS A 501 -41.25 -42.51 -6.43
CA LYS A 501 -41.08 -41.29 -5.57
C LYS A 501 -41.83 -41.52 -4.22
N PRO A 502 -42.33 -40.52 -3.42
CA PRO A 502 -41.92 -39.16 -3.00
C PRO A 502 -42.03 -38.93 -1.45
N GLY A 503 -41.76 -37.70 -0.96
CA GLY A 503 -42.29 -37.14 0.31
C GLY A 503 -41.35 -36.08 0.93
N ASP A 504 -41.55 -34.76 0.80
CA ASP A 504 -42.52 -33.86 1.48
C ASP A 504 -42.23 -33.74 3.01
N GLN A 505 -42.18 -32.60 3.73
CA GLN A 505 -42.50 -31.18 3.54
C GLN A 505 -42.04 -30.42 4.82
N THR A 506 -41.89 -29.08 4.74
CA THR A 506 -42.00 -28.08 5.86
C THR A 506 -40.97 -28.13 7.01
N GLY A 507 -40.56 -27.05 7.69
CA GLY A 507 -40.93 -25.63 7.74
C GLY A 507 -40.42 -25.04 9.07
N GLY A 508 -40.37 -23.70 9.17
CA GLY A 508 -40.46 -23.01 10.47
C GLY A 508 -39.16 -22.54 11.13
N GLY A 509 -39.04 -21.22 11.28
CA GLY A 509 -37.96 -20.57 12.02
C GLY A 509 -38.22 -20.40 13.53
N GLY A 510 -37.32 -19.69 14.19
CA GLY A 510 -37.46 -19.24 15.58
C GLY A 510 -36.13 -18.73 16.13
N GLY A 511 -36.12 -17.47 16.59
CA GLY A 511 -34.97 -16.81 17.20
C GLY A 511 -34.88 -16.97 18.73
N GLY A 512 -33.94 -16.21 19.30
CA GLY A 512 -33.60 -16.12 20.73
C GLY A 512 -32.10 -16.38 20.88
N GLY A 513 -31.25 -15.47 21.34
CA GLY A 513 -31.40 -14.54 22.45
C GLY A 513 -30.45 -15.01 23.55
N GLY A 514 -29.33 -14.31 23.76
CA GLY A 514 -28.32 -14.63 24.77
C GLY A 514 -27.49 -13.39 25.07
N ASP A 515 -27.58 -12.96 26.32
CA ASP A 515 -27.09 -11.74 26.94
C ASP A 515 -25.77 -11.99 27.69
N ASP A 516 -25.01 -10.91 27.94
CA ASP A 516 -23.90 -10.76 28.91
C ASP A 516 -22.61 -11.62 28.69
N THR A 517 -21.36 -11.13 28.82
CA THR A 517 -20.77 -10.28 29.88
C THR A 517 -19.54 -9.51 29.36
N GLY A 518 -19.30 -8.33 29.92
CA GLY A 518 -18.09 -7.51 29.67
C GLY A 518 -16.81 -8.01 30.35
N GLU A 519 -15.66 -7.57 29.80
CA GLU A 519 -14.37 -7.49 30.49
C GLU A 519 -13.64 -6.21 30.06
N ASP A 520 -13.12 -5.49 31.07
CA ASP A 520 -12.31 -4.28 31.00
C ASP A 520 -10.80 -4.65 30.85
N PRO A 521 -9.80 -3.74 30.95
CA PRO A 521 -8.91 -3.44 29.85
C PRO A 521 -7.46 -3.94 30.05
N GLY A 522 -6.74 -4.08 28.94
CA GLY A 522 -5.29 -3.82 28.87
C GLY A 522 -4.34 -4.86 29.49
N LYS A 523 -3.87 -5.81 28.66
CA LYS A 523 -2.50 -6.32 28.78
C LYS A 523 -1.70 -5.85 27.57
N THR A 524 -0.74 -4.98 27.85
CA THR A 524 0.33 -4.55 26.93
C THR A 524 0.98 -5.79 26.29
N PRO A 525 1.11 -5.88 24.95
CA PRO A 525 1.80 -7.01 24.35
C PRO A 525 3.29 -6.89 24.67
N ILE A 526 3.77 -7.83 25.48
CA ILE A 526 5.19 -8.08 25.70
C ILE A 526 5.82 -8.38 24.33
N ARG A 527 6.81 -7.57 23.92
CA ARG A 527 7.61 -7.80 22.71
C ARG A 527 8.21 -9.21 22.77
N ARG A 528 7.66 -10.17 22.02
CA ARG A 528 8.30 -11.47 21.79
C ARG A 528 9.58 -11.23 20.98
N LYS A 529 10.73 -11.65 21.52
CA LYS A 529 12.01 -11.70 20.80
C LYS A 529 11.81 -12.54 19.53
N VAL A 530 12.15 -11.98 18.37
CA VAL A 530 12.07 -12.66 17.07
C VAL A 530 13.11 -13.78 17.05
N SER A 531 12.66 -15.03 17.01
CA SER A 531 13.51 -16.20 16.80
C SER A 531 13.84 -16.36 15.31
N GLU A 532 15.09 -16.63 14.96
CA GLU A 532 15.53 -16.79 13.57
C GLU A 532 14.88 -18.03 12.92
N PRO A 533 14.20 -17.88 11.77
CA PRO A 533 13.62 -19.02 11.04
C PRO A 533 14.72 -19.87 10.40
N VAL A 534 14.52 -21.19 10.37
CA VAL A 534 15.43 -22.17 9.78
C VAL A 534 14.69 -22.93 8.68
N VAL A 535 15.18 -22.82 7.44
CA VAL A 535 14.67 -23.61 6.31
C VAL A 535 15.22 -25.03 6.41
N LEU A 536 14.35 -26.00 6.66
CA LEU A 536 14.74 -27.41 6.70
C LEU A 536 15.08 -27.92 5.29
N GLN A 537 15.72 -29.09 5.20
CA GLN A 537 16.09 -29.68 3.90
C GLN A 537 15.56 -31.10 3.78
N LYS A 538 15.15 -31.46 2.56
CA LYS A 538 14.69 -32.81 2.19
C LYS A 538 13.53 -33.28 3.08
N GLU A 539 12.60 -32.41 3.41
CA GLU A 539 11.46 -32.68 4.26
C GLU A 539 10.62 -33.82 3.67
N ARG A 540 10.28 -34.80 4.51
CA ARG A 540 9.35 -35.87 4.20
C ARG A 540 8.46 -36.07 5.41
N ASN A 541 7.23 -36.48 5.17
CA ASN A 541 6.36 -36.97 6.21
C ASN A 541 5.74 -38.30 5.77
N ILE A 542 5.62 -39.24 6.68
CA ILE A 542 5.07 -40.56 6.44
C ILE A 542 3.93 -40.77 7.43
N LEU A 543 2.84 -41.36 6.98
CA LEU A 543 1.82 -41.96 7.84
C LEU A 543 2.28 -43.39 8.14
N PRO A 544 2.82 -43.70 9.34
CA PRO A 544 3.35 -45.03 9.62
C PRO A 544 2.26 -46.10 9.61
N ASP A 545 1.04 -45.70 9.99
CA ASP A 545 -0.17 -46.52 9.97
C ASP A 545 -1.35 -45.65 9.51
N SER A 546 -1.95 -46.01 8.37
CA SER A 546 -3.09 -45.29 7.77
C SER A 546 -4.34 -45.27 8.67
N THR A 547 -4.41 -46.13 9.68
CA THR A 547 -5.50 -46.16 10.67
C THR A 547 -5.27 -45.18 11.83
N GLN A 548 -4.02 -44.80 12.11
CA GLN A 548 -3.64 -43.87 13.18
C GLN A 548 -3.45 -42.44 12.65
N LYS A 549 -4.55 -41.81 12.25
CA LYS A 549 -4.58 -40.47 11.62
C LYS A 549 -4.08 -39.31 12.50
N LYS A 550 -3.76 -39.56 13.77
CA LYS A 550 -3.14 -38.58 14.67
C LYS A 550 -1.61 -38.64 14.67
N LYS A 551 -1.00 -39.70 14.14
CA LYS A 551 0.45 -39.92 14.18
C LYS A 551 1.10 -39.66 12.84
N ARG A 552 2.28 -39.05 12.88
CA ARG A 552 3.09 -38.75 11.69
C ARG A 552 4.57 -38.96 11.98
N ARG A 553 5.28 -39.60 11.07
CA ARG A 553 6.74 -39.57 11.06
C ARG A 553 7.21 -38.38 10.24
N LEU A 554 7.96 -37.47 10.84
CA LEU A 554 8.59 -36.33 10.19
C LEU A 554 10.06 -36.66 9.96
N LEU A 555 10.54 -36.46 8.73
CA LEU A 555 11.95 -36.63 8.38
C LEU A 555 12.47 -35.37 7.72
N PHE A 556 13.57 -34.83 8.22
CA PHE A 556 14.18 -33.63 7.66
C PHE A 556 15.68 -33.61 7.96
N THR A 557 16.40 -32.71 7.29
CA THR A 557 17.82 -32.46 7.52
C THR A 557 18.01 -31.01 7.95
N ALA A 558 18.59 -30.79 9.13
CA ALA A 558 18.84 -29.45 9.65
C ALA A 558 20.12 -28.87 9.02
N PRO A 559 20.10 -27.67 8.40
CA PRO A 559 21.31 -27.04 7.86
C PRO A 559 22.17 -26.35 8.94
N VAL A 560 21.70 -26.34 10.20
CA VAL A 560 22.33 -25.69 11.35
C VAL A 560 22.49 -26.68 12.49
N GLU A 561 23.41 -26.36 13.40
CA GLU A 561 23.61 -27.09 14.66
C GLU A 561 22.99 -26.32 15.82
N GLY A 562 22.34 -27.04 16.73
CA GLY A 562 21.71 -26.49 17.94
C GLY A 562 20.26 -26.94 18.12
N ARG A 563 19.53 -26.26 19.01
CA ARG A 563 18.14 -26.59 19.31
C ARG A 563 17.19 -25.87 18.35
N LEU A 564 16.34 -26.66 17.71
CA LEU A 564 15.28 -26.19 16.83
C LEU A 564 13.94 -26.45 17.49
N VAL A 565 13.01 -25.51 17.33
CA VAL A 565 11.60 -25.76 17.62
C VAL A 565 10.91 -25.97 16.28
N VAL A 566 10.26 -27.12 16.13
CA VAL A 566 9.56 -27.55 14.92
C VAL A 566 8.06 -27.56 15.18
N SER A 567 7.31 -26.91 14.30
CA SER A 567 5.86 -26.79 14.31
C SER A 567 5.28 -27.32 13.00
N VAL A 568 4.02 -27.77 13.06
CA VAL A 568 3.34 -28.40 11.93
C VAL A 568 2.04 -27.67 11.63
N GLU A 569 1.78 -27.42 10.36
CA GLU A 569 0.54 -26.80 9.89
C GLU A 569 -0.15 -27.70 8.86
N ALA A 570 -1.48 -27.77 8.92
CA ALA A 570 -2.31 -28.41 7.90
C ALA A 570 -2.41 -27.50 6.67
N THR A 571 -2.06 -28.02 5.50
CA THR A 571 -2.13 -27.25 4.25
C THR A 571 -3.57 -27.21 3.71
N GLY A 572 -4.21 -26.04 3.77
CA GLY A 572 -5.59 -25.79 3.30
C GLY A 572 -5.72 -24.68 2.25
N LEU A 573 -6.88 -24.61 1.58
CA LEU A 573 -7.17 -23.70 0.45
C LEU A 573 -7.34 -22.21 0.83
N SER A 574 -7.45 -21.88 2.12
CA SER A 574 -7.82 -20.53 2.57
C SER A 574 -6.92 -19.99 3.68
N THR A 575 -6.50 -20.82 4.64
CA THR A 575 -5.58 -20.45 5.74
C THR A 575 -4.89 -21.70 6.29
N PRO A 576 -3.57 -21.69 6.54
CA PRO A 576 -2.90 -22.77 7.28
C PRO A 576 -3.48 -22.85 8.71
N GLU A 577 -3.82 -24.06 9.16
CA GLU A 577 -4.28 -24.32 10.51
C GLU A 577 -3.17 -25.04 11.28
N GLN A 578 -2.79 -24.53 12.46
CA GLN A 578 -1.73 -25.14 13.25
C GLN A 578 -2.19 -26.50 13.79
N LEU A 579 -1.44 -27.56 13.49
CA LEU A 579 -1.62 -28.88 14.09
C LEU A 579 -0.74 -28.97 15.34
N ALA A 580 -1.34 -28.83 16.52
CA ALA A 580 -0.59 -28.83 17.76
C ALA A 580 0.00 -30.24 18.02
N ILE A 581 1.32 -30.30 18.18
CA ILE A 581 2.01 -31.52 18.60
C ILE A 581 1.77 -31.70 20.10
N VAL A 582 1.21 -32.85 20.48
CA VAL A 582 0.93 -33.21 21.89
C VAL A 582 1.90 -34.24 22.45
N ALA A 583 2.54 -35.04 21.58
CA ALA A 583 3.58 -35.98 21.95
C ALA A 583 4.60 -36.16 20.81
N ALA A 584 5.83 -36.48 21.16
CA ALA A 584 6.90 -36.85 20.23
C ALA A 584 7.78 -37.95 20.87
N ASP A 585 8.37 -38.82 20.05
CA ASP A 585 9.31 -39.85 20.50
C ASP A 585 10.73 -39.34 20.77
N ASP A 586 11.08 -38.18 20.20
CA ASP A 586 12.33 -37.45 20.44
C ASP A 586 12.06 -35.94 20.60
N GLY A 587 12.85 -35.28 21.45
CA GLY A 587 12.68 -33.87 21.81
C GLY A 587 11.70 -33.58 22.96
N VAL A 588 11.43 -32.30 23.18
CA VAL A 588 10.53 -31.80 24.26
C VAL A 588 9.37 -31.04 23.64
N VAL A 589 8.15 -31.48 23.90
CA VAL A 589 6.93 -30.80 23.41
C VAL A 589 6.56 -29.62 24.32
N SER A 590 6.40 -28.44 23.74
CA SER A 590 5.93 -27.23 24.43
C SER A 590 5.23 -26.28 23.46
N ASP A 591 4.17 -25.61 23.92
CA ASP A 591 3.40 -24.63 23.13
C ASP A 591 2.94 -25.15 21.74
N GLY A 592 2.57 -26.43 21.64
CA GLY A 592 2.09 -27.06 20.40
C GLY A 592 3.17 -27.37 19.36
N ALA A 593 4.46 -27.28 19.74
CA ALA A 593 5.63 -27.56 18.91
C ALA A 593 6.59 -28.53 19.63
N VAL A 594 7.56 -29.10 18.90
CA VAL A 594 8.61 -29.98 19.45
C VAL A 594 9.98 -29.32 19.38
N GLU A 595 10.67 -29.22 20.51
CA GLU A 595 12.06 -28.79 20.60
C GLU A 595 13.00 -29.98 20.47
N ILE A 596 13.87 -29.98 19.47
CA ILE A 596 14.82 -31.05 19.19
C ILE A 596 16.24 -30.49 19.03
N SER A 597 17.24 -31.24 19.50
CA SER A 597 18.65 -30.93 19.26
C SER A 597 19.08 -31.54 17.93
N CYS A 598 19.57 -30.71 17.00
CA CYS A 598 19.98 -31.17 15.67
C CYS A 598 21.48 -30.92 15.45
N THR A 599 22.11 -31.85 14.74
CA THR A 599 23.46 -31.70 14.21
C THR A 599 23.39 -31.34 12.73
N ARG A 600 24.20 -30.36 12.30
CA ARG A 600 24.21 -29.86 10.93
C ARG A 600 24.43 -30.99 9.92
N GLY A 601 23.54 -31.10 8.94
CA GLY A 601 23.62 -32.08 7.85
C GLY A 601 23.18 -33.49 8.23
N GLN A 602 22.89 -33.77 9.50
CA GLN A 602 22.38 -35.06 9.93
C GLN A 602 20.87 -35.17 9.67
N ARG A 603 20.45 -36.36 9.25
CA ARG A 603 19.03 -36.69 9.06
C ARG A 603 18.35 -36.87 10.42
N VAL A 604 17.25 -36.16 10.63
CA VAL A 604 16.37 -36.27 11.78
C VAL A 604 15.13 -37.04 11.36
N ALA A 605 14.68 -37.96 12.19
CA ALA A 605 13.42 -38.69 12.04
C ALA A 605 12.73 -38.72 13.41
N ILE A 606 11.52 -38.16 13.49
CA ILE A 606 10.73 -38.08 14.72
C ILE A 606 9.29 -38.51 14.45
N ASP A 607 8.72 -39.32 15.33
CA ASP A 607 7.32 -39.68 15.34
C ASP A 607 6.56 -38.73 16.29
N VAL A 608 5.61 -37.98 15.74
CA VAL A 608 4.79 -37.01 16.47
C VAL A 608 3.32 -37.43 16.49
N GLU A 609 2.61 -37.03 17.54
CA GLU A 609 1.16 -37.15 17.67
C GLU A 609 0.52 -35.76 17.76
N PHE A 610 -0.54 -35.54 16.97
CA PHE A 610 -1.31 -34.30 16.93
C PHE A 610 -2.52 -34.35 17.86
N ASP A 611 -2.97 -33.19 18.33
CA ASP A 611 -4.21 -33.06 19.12
C ASP A 611 -5.45 -33.57 18.36
N THR A 612 -5.47 -33.38 17.04
CA THR A 612 -6.59 -33.64 16.15
C THR A 612 -6.20 -34.64 15.06
N ALA A 613 -7.14 -35.50 14.64
CA ALA A 613 -6.88 -36.48 13.58
C ALA A 613 -6.79 -35.79 12.21
N TYR A 614 -5.64 -35.89 11.55
CA TYR A 614 -5.39 -35.26 10.26
C TYR A 614 -4.55 -36.15 9.34
N ALA A 615 -5.17 -36.58 8.23
CA ALA A 615 -4.52 -37.43 7.22
C ALA A 615 -4.01 -36.65 6.00
N GLY A 616 -4.32 -35.34 5.90
CA GLY A 616 -4.00 -34.51 4.75
C GLY A 616 -2.53 -34.09 4.65
N PRO A 617 -2.19 -33.22 3.68
CA PRO A 617 -0.85 -32.64 3.53
C PRO A 617 -0.52 -31.69 4.69
N ILE A 618 0.74 -31.73 5.13
CA ILE A 618 1.26 -30.89 6.22
C ILE A 618 2.52 -30.14 5.76
N GLU A 619 2.76 -28.98 6.35
CA GLU A 619 3.99 -28.19 6.22
C GLU A 619 4.73 -28.13 7.56
N LEU A 620 6.06 -28.06 7.47
CA LEU A 620 6.97 -27.99 8.62
C LEU A 620 7.59 -26.61 8.71
N SER A 621 7.48 -25.98 9.87
CA SER A 621 8.11 -24.69 10.17
C SER A 621 9.08 -24.85 11.33
N ALA A 622 10.32 -24.37 11.18
CA ALA A 622 11.36 -24.48 12.21
C ALA A 622 12.02 -23.13 12.53
N TYR A 623 12.37 -22.93 13.80
CA TYR A 623 13.12 -21.76 14.27
C TYR A 623 14.13 -22.13 15.33
N ARG A 624 15.23 -21.36 15.40
CA ARG A 624 16.30 -21.60 16.37
C ARG A 624 15.88 -21.12 17.76
N LYS A 625 16.06 -21.96 18.78
CA LYS A 625 15.87 -21.55 20.17
C LYS A 625 17.16 -20.93 20.71
N ASN A 626 17.11 -19.64 21.05
CA ASN A 626 18.21 -18.96 21.72
C ASN A 626 18.27 -19.41 23.17
N GLU A 627 19.43 -19.83 23.66
CA GLU A 627 19.63 -20.04 25.10
C GLU A 627 19.45 -18.69 25.83
N PRO A 628 18.77 -18.66 26.99
CA PRO A 628 18.81 -17.48 27.84
C PRO A 628 20.26 -17.25 28.29
N GLU A 629 20.81 -16.05 28.04
CA GLU A 629 22.06 -15.61 28.66
C GLU A 629 21.96 -15.84 30.17
N LYS A 630 22.90 -16.61 30.73
CA LYS A 630 23.11 -16.63 32.17
C LYS A 630 23.43 -15.20 32.60
N ASP A 631 22.61 -14.63 33.47
CA ASP A 631 22.90 -13.38 34.17
C ASP A 631 24.33 -13.43 34.71
N ALA A 632 25.21 -12.61 34.12
CA ALA A 632 26.51 -12.31 34.69
C ALA A 632 26.25 -11.45 35.94
N ALA A 633 26.33 -12.10 37.10
CA ALA A 633 26.35 -11.41 38.37
C ALA A 633 27.57 -10.46 38.45
N ALA A 634 27.28 -9.16 38.44
CA ALA A 634 28.07 -8.10 39.05
C ALA A 634 27.15 -6.96 39.48
#